data_AF-A0A1R3HPR6-F1
#
_entry.id   AF-A0A1R3HPR6-F1
#
_cell.length_a   1.000
_cell.length_b   1.000
_cell.length_c   1.000
_cell.angle_alpha   90.00
_cell.angle_beta   90.00
_cell.angle_gamma   90.00
#
_symmetry.space_group_name_H-M   'P 1'
#
loop_
_entity.id
_entity.type
_entity.pdbx_description
1 polymer ?
#
loop_
_entity_poly.entity_id
_entity_poly.type
_entity_poly.pdbx_seq_one_letter_code
_entity_poly.pdbx_strand_id
1 'polypeptide(L)'
;MALLLVLFLANTILPIFSEGSPQAADPPLIHHQIHLLRPQSGAGGSHVPGLSCLSWRLGVETNNIIGWRTIPQDCEGYVGHYMLGHQYRLDSKAVTYEALLYAQSLKLPNDGKNVWVFDVDETSLSNLPYYAHHGFGVEPYNATLFNKWVMEGKAPALPESLKLYSKLLSLGIKAVFLTGRPEDQRSATATNLKKVGYRTWEKLILKQPSETGTTAVVYKSNARKKLEENGYRIIGNIGDQWSDLLGTNTGNRTFKLPDPMYYLS
;
A
#
# COMPACT_ATOMS: atom_id res chain seq x y z
N MET A 1 13.12 -84.28 57.52
CA MET A 1 14.43 -84.53 58.16
C MET A 1 15.44 -83.73 57.36
N ALA A 2 15.97 -82.64 57.93
CA ALA A 2 17.33 -82.61 58.51
C ALA A 2 18.39 -82.79 57.40
N LEU A 3 19.41 -81.96 57.22
CA LEU A 3 20.13 -81.17 58.20
C LEU A 3 21.11 -80.23 57.44
N LEU A 4 21.30 -79.04 57.99
CA LEU A 4 22.50 -78.21 58.13
C LEU A 4 23.71 -78.31 57.16
N LEU A 5 24.19 -77.08 56.84
CA LEU A 5 25.57 -76.56 56.79
C LEU A 5 26.59 -77.29 55.89
N VAL A 6 27.45 -76.59 55.14
CA VAL A 6 28.55 -75.77 55.67
C VAL A 6 28.94 -74.68 54.68
N LEU A 7 29.13 -73.47 55.20
CA LEU A 7 29.79 -72.34 54.56
C LEU A 7 31.27 -72.66 54.26
N PHE A 8 31.74 -72.27 53.07
CA PHE A 8 33.12 -71.84 52.90
C PHE A 8 33.16 -70.44 52.27
N LEU A 9 33.55 -69.47 53.11
CA LEU A 9 33.92 -68.12 52.72
C LEU A 9 35.30 -68.17 52.06
N ALA A 10 35.40 -67.67 50.83
CA ALA A 10 36.66 -67.19 50.29
C ALA A 10 36.40 -65.84 49.62
N ASN A 11 36.81 -64.79 50.34
CA ASN A 11 36.86 -63.41 49.89
C ASN A 11 37.81 -63.27 48.71
N THR A 12 37.31 -62.74 47.59
CA THR A 12 38.15 -61.96 46.67
C THR A 12 37.43 -60.67 46.31
N ILE A 13 38.20 -59.59 46.45
CA ILE A 13 37.85 -58.18 46.51
C ILE A 13 37.69 -57.61 45.09
N LEU A 14 36.92 -56.52 44.99
CA LEU A 14 37.01 -55.35 44.06
C LEU A 14 35.83 -55.23 43.06
N PRO A 15 35.47 -54.00 42.65
CA PRO A 15 34.76 -52.99 43.43
C PRO A 15 33.41 -52.63 42.77
N ILE A 16 32.59 -51.92 43.55
CA ILE A 16 31.26 -51.42 43.21
C ILE A 16 31.34 -50.41 42.05
N PHE A 17 30.48 -50.56 41.04
CA PHE A 17 29.84 -49.42 40.38
C PHE A 17 28.34 -49.68 40.20
N SER A 18 27.58 -48.68 40.65
CA SER A 18 26.14 -48.62 40.84
C SER A 18 25.37 -48.52 39.51
N GLU A 19 24.18 -49.09 39.51
CA GLU A 19 23.14 -49.02 38.49
C GLU A 19 22.74 -47.58 38.13
N GLY A 20 22.41 -47.36 36.86
CA GLY A 20 21.71 -46.18 36.35
C GLY A 20 20.74 -46.59 35.23
N SER A 21 19.46 -46.30 35.44
CA SER A 21 18.27 -46.58 34.62
C SER A 21 18.40 -46.38 33.09
N PRO A 22 17.61 -47.09 32.26
CA PRO A 22 17.54 -46.81 30.82
C PRO A 22 16.94 -45.42 30.56
N GLN A 23 17.73 -44.58 29.89
CA GLN A 23 17.37 -43.23 29.48
C GLN A 23 16.09 -43.23 28.64
N ALA A 24 15.16 -42.35 29.03
CA ALA A 24 14.09 -41.87 28.18
C ALA A 24 14.68 -41.37 26.87
N ALA A 25 14.12 -41.81 25.74
CA ALA A 25 14.46 -41.24 24.45
C ALA A 25 14.11 -39.75 24.45
N ASP A 26 15.10 -38.90 24.24
CA ASP A 26 14.91 -37.47 24.07
C ASP A 26 13.91 -37.23 22.90
N PRO A 27 12.92 -36.33 23.06
CA PRO A 27 12.08 -35.93 21.94
C PRO A 27 12.96 -35.31 20.84
N PRO A 28 12.58 -35.46 19.55
CA PRO A 28 13.38 -34.95 18.46
C PRO A 28 13.61 -33.45 18.62
N LEU A 29 14.89 -33.06 18.70
CA LEU A 29 15.35 -31.69 18.59
C LEU A 29 14.82 -31.11 17.29
N ILE A 30 13.69 -30.38 17.35
CA ILE A 30 13.28 -29.59 16.21
C ILE A 30 14.24 -28.41 16.15
N HIS A 31 15.23 -28.51 15.27
CA HIS A 31 16.04 -27.37 14.82
C HIS A 31 15.14 -26.41 14.04
N HIS A 32 14.24 -25.71 14.73
CA HIS A 32 13.74 -24.43 14.24
C HIS A 32 14.91 -23.46 14.36
N GLN A 33 15.79 -23.48 13.35
CA GLN A 33 16.52 -22.26 13.03
C GLN A 33 15.45 -21.23 12.64
N ILE A 34 15.00 -20.46 13.62
CA ILE A 34 14.34 -19.19 13.38
C ILE A 34 15.39 -18.38 12.64
N HIS A 35 15.30 -18.38 11.31
CA HIS A 35 16.16 -17.54 10.49
C HIS A 35 15.98 -16.11 10.97
N LEU A 36 17.06 -15.54 11.50
CA LEU A 36 17.17 -14.15 11.89
C LEU A 36 16.57 -13.31 10.75
N LEU A 37 15.52 -12.54 11.07
CA LEU A 37 15.02 -11.43 10.25
C LEU A 37 16.18 -10.46 10.06
N ARG A 38 17.03 -10.75 9.07
CA ARG A 38 18.26 -10.00 8.86
C ARG A 38 17.82 -8.64 8.29
N PRO A 39 18.00 -7.53 9.03
CA PRO A 39 17.72 -6.22 8.48
C PRO A 39 18.86 -5.90 7.52
N GLN A 40 18.55 -5.81 6.24
CA GLN A 40 19.37 -5.02 5.32
C GLN A 40 18.79 -3.60 5.39
N SER A 41 19.27 -2.79 6.34
CA SER A 41 18.97 -1.34 6.43
C SER A 41 19.18 -0.67 5.06
N GLY A 42 18.43 0.33 4.60
CA GLY A 42 17.57 1.31 5.26
C GLY A 42 18.05 2.73 4.88
N ALA A 43 17.16 3.56 4.33
CA ALA A 43 17.27 5.02 4.09
C ALA A 43 18.51 5.54 3.31
N GLY A 44 18.55 5.28 2.01
CA GLY A 44 19.46 5.98 1.11
C GLY A 44 19.21 5.54 -0.33
N GLY A 45 18.78 6.47 -1.19
CA GLY A 45 18.46 6.19 -2.58
C GLY A 45 19.66 5.63 -3.34
N SER A 46 19.69 4.31 -3.49
CA SER A 46 20.48 3.52 -4.44
C SER A 46 19.98 2.06 -4.37
N HIS A 47 20.18 1.30 -5.45
CA HIS A 47 19.86 -0.13 -5.53
C HIS A 47 20.43 -0.88 -4.32
N VAL A 48 19.58 -1.55 -3.53
CA VAL A 48 20.00 -2.43 -2.44
C VAL A 48 20.33 -3.80 -3.04
N PRO A 49 21.60 -4.21 -3.10
CA PRO A 49 21.98 -5.47 -3.73
C PRO A 49 21.31 -6.65 -3.02
N GLY A 50 20.57 -7.46 -3.78
CA GLY A 50 19.88 -8.66 -3.25
C GLY A 50 18.42 -8.45 -2.85
N LEU A 51 17.84 -7.25 -3.01
CA LEU A 51 16.42 -7.03 -2.80
C LEU A 51 15.63 -7.49 -4.05
N SER A 52 14.73 -8.47 -3.90
CA SER A 52 13.85 -8.90 -4.99
C SER A 52 12.86 -7.79 -5.37
N CYS A 53 12.35 -7.79 -6.60
CA CYS A 53 11.33 -6.82 -7.03
C CYS A 53 10.03 -6.91 -6.22
N LEU A 54 9.69 -8.09 -5.69
CA LEU A 54 8.59 -8.29 -4.74
C LEU A 54 8.84 -7.53 -3.42
N SER A 55 10.04 -7.71 -2.85
CA SER A 55 10.45 -7.05 -1.60
C SER A 55 10.60 -5.54 -1.80
N TRP A 56 11.09 -5.10 -2.96
CA TRP A 56 11.13 -3.69 -3.35
C TRP A 56 9.73 -3.09 -3.43
N ARG A 57 8.77 -3.75 -4.11
CA ARG A 57 7.37 -3.31 -4.16
C ARG A 57 6.79 -3.17 -2.76
N LEU A 58 6.96 -4.19 -1.91
CA LEU A 58 6.50 -4.11 -0.53
C LEU A 58 7.12 -2.91 0.19
N GLY A 59 8.43 -2.70 0.05
CA GLY A 59 9.14 -1.59 0.67
C GLY A 59 8.64 -0.21 0.24
N VAL A 60 8.32 0.00 -1.04
CA VAL A 60 7.73 1.27 -1.51
C VAL A 60 6.29 1.42 -1.03
N GLU A 61 5.48 0.35 -1.10
CA GLU A 61 4.07 0.39 -0.69
C GLU A 61 3.91 0.65 0.80
N THR A 62 4.82 0.15 1.64
CA THR A 62 4.80 0.37 3.10
C THR A 62 5.61 1.59 3.54
N ASN A 63 6.00 2.48 2.62
CA ASN A 63 6.73 3.71 2.92
C ASN A 63 8.12 3.50 3.57
N ASN A 64 8.74 2.33 3.38
CA ASN A 64 10.09 2.03 3.87
C ASN A 64 11.17 2.43 2.86
N ILE A 65 10.85 2.41 1.57
CA ILE A 65 11.69 2.89 0.47
C ILE A 65 11.04 4.15 -0.09
N ILE A 66 11.68 5.30 0.18
CA ILE A 66 11.14 6.64 -0.13
C ILE A 66 12.14 7.46 -0.95
N GLY A 67 11.64 8.48 -1.66
CA GLY A 67 12.49 9.41 -2.41
C GLY A 67 13.21 8.79 -3.61
N TRP A 68 12.71 7.67 -4.12
CA TRP A 68 13.21 7.06 -5.34
C TRP A 68 12.70 7.82 -6.58
N ARG A 69 13.46 7.76 -7.68
CA ARG A 69 13.20 8.56 -8.89
C ARG A 69 12.60 7.75 -10.03
N THR A 70 13.05 6.50 -10.17
CA THR A 70 12.59 5.51 -11.14
C THR A 70 12.58 4.15 -10.44
N ILE A 71 11.81 3.20 -10.97
CA ILE A 71 11.88 1.81 -10.50
C ILE A 71 13.26 1.22 -10.85
N PRO A 72 13.76 0.21 -10.12
CA PRO A 72 14.99 -0.49 -10.52
C PRO A 72 14.84 -1.06 -11.93
N GLN A 73 15.86 -0.89 -12.79
CA GLN A 73 15.80 -1.32 -14.20
C GLN A 73 15.40 -2.79 -14.34
N ASP A 74 15.98 -3.67 -13.51
CA ASP A 74 15.70 -5.11 -13.51
C ASP A 74 14.25 -5.45 -13.09
N CYS A 75 13.52 -4.49 -12.52
CA CYS A 75 12.13 -4.66 -12.09
C CYS A 75 11.09 -4.21 -13.11
N GLU A 76 11.49 -3.71 -14.28
CA GLU A 76 10.57 -3.30 -15.36
C GLU A 76 9.52 -4.38 -15.67
N GLY A 77 10.00 -5.59 -16.01
CA GLY A 77 9.13 -6.70 -16.35
C GLY A 77 8.24 -7.13 -15.18
N TYR A 78 8.76 -7.09 -13.95
CA TYR A 78 7.97 -7.40 -12.77
C TYR A 78 6.84 -6.38 -12.53
N VAL A 79 7.15 -5.08 -12.59
CA VAL A 79 6.17 -4.01 -12.39
C VAL A 79 5.11 -4.04 -13.49
N GLY A 80 5.52 -4.20 -14.75
CA GLY A 80 4.60 -4.37 -15.88
C GLY A 80 3.65 -5.55 -15.69
N HIS A 81 4.17 -6.73 -15.32
CA HIS A 81 3.34 -7.91 -15.02
C HIS A 81 2.39 -7.69 -13.84
N TYR A 82 2.83 -7.01 -12.79
CA TYR A 82 1.98 -6.69 -11.65
C TYR A 82 0.82 -5.77 -12.06
N MET A 83 1.12 -4.65 -12.74
CA MET A 83 0.14 -3.64 -13.13
C MET A 83 -0.86 -4.14 -14.17
N LEU A 84 -0.42 -4.98 -15.12
CA LEU A 84 -1.29 -5.61 -16.12
C LEU A 84 -2.01 -6.87 -15.58
N GLY A 85 -1.53 -7.42 -14.48
CA GLY A 85 -1.93 -8.72 -13.95
C GLY A 85 -3.13 -8.67 -13.00
N HIS A 86 -3.58 -9.87 -12.62
CA HIS A 86 -4.67 -10.03 -11.66
C HIS A 86 -4.31 -9.52 -10.25
N GLN A 87 -3.03 -9.56 -9.87
CA GLN A 87 -2.62 -9.19 -8.51
C GLN A 87 -2.92 -7.73 -8.19
N TYR A 88 -2.62 -6.78 -9.09
CA TYR A 88 -2.99 -5.36 -8.89
C TYR A 88 -4.48 -5.18 -8.63
N ARG A 89 -5.33 -5.93 -9.36
CA ARG A 89 -6.78 -5.90 -9.17
C ARG A 89 -7.21 -6.47 -7.82
N LEU A 90 -6.57 -7.55 -7.37
CA LEU A 90 -6.85 -8.15 -6.06
C LEU A 90 -6.42 -7.23 -4.91
N ASP A 91 -5.24 -6.63 -5.00
CA ASP A 91 -4.72 -5.68 -4.02
C ASP A 91 -5.62 -4.44 -3.94
N SER A 92 -5.97 -3.85 -5.10
CA SER A 92 -6.93 -2.74 -5.19
C SER A 92 -8.32 -3.08 -4.63
N LYS A 93 -8.79 -4.31 -4.88
CA LYS A 93 -10.07 -4.80 -4.35
C LYS A 93 -10.03 -4.93 -2.84
N ALA A 94 -8.94 -5.43 -2.26
CA ALA A 94 -8.81 -5.56 -0.81
C ALA A 94 -8.91 -4.18 -0.13
N VAL A 95 -8.16 -3.19 -0.64
CA VAL A 95 -8.17 -1.81 -0.11
C VAL A 95 -9.56 -1.18 -0.20
N THR A 96 -10.18 -1.25 -1.38
CA THR A 96 -11.51 -0.63 -1.61
C THR A 96 -12.63 -1.37 -0.87
N TYR A 97 -12.49 -2.67 -0.63
CA TYR A 97 -13.42 -3.44 0.18
C TYR A 97 -13.35 -3.04 1.65
N GLU A 98 -12.16 -2.88 2.22
CA GLU A 98 -11.97 -2.36 3.58
C GLU A 98 -12.50 -0.92 3.73
N ALA A 99 -12.31 -0.08 2.71
CA ALA A 99 -12.89 1.25 2.65
C ALA A 99 -14.42 1.23 2.70
N LEU A 100 -15.04 0.32 1.94
CA LEU A 100 -16.49 0.17 1.91
C LEU A 100 -17.02 -0.36 3.25
N LEU A 101 -16.41 -1.39 3.83
CA LEU A 101 -16.81 -1.92 5.15
C LEU A 101 -16.72 -0.84 6.22
N TYR A 102 -15.64 -0.06 6.22
CA TYR A 102 -15.51 1.09 7.10
C TYR A 102 -16.67 2.07 6.90
N ALA A 103 -16.92 2.51 5.67
CA ALA A 103 -17.99 3.46 5.38
C ALA A 103 -19.38 2.97 5.85
N GLN A 104 -19.68 1.69 5.63
CA GLN A 104 -20.95 1.06 6.02
C GLN A 104 -21.12 0.91 7.53
N SER A 105 -20.02 0.86 8.29
CA SER A 105 -20.06 0.76 9.74
C SER A 105 -20.45 2.07 10.45
N LEU A 106 -20.41 3.21 9.74
CA LEU A 106 -20.59 4.53 10.32
C LEU A 106 -22.05 4.96 10.35
N LYS A 107 -22.46 5.57 11.47
CA LYS A 107 -23.72 6.32 11.58
C LYS A 107 -23.45 7.80 11.30
N LEU A 108 -23.58 8.20 10.04
CA LEU A 108 -23.26 9.56 9.60
C LEU A 108 -24.50 10.47 9.63
N PRO A 109 -24.37 11.74 10.03
CA PRO A 109 -25.45 12.73 9.90
C PRO A 109 -25.84 12.92 8.44
N ASN A 110 -27.13 13.01 8.13
CA ASN A 110 -27.62 13.26 6.77
C ASN A 110 -27.80 14.76 6.49
N ASP A 111 -26.75 15.56 6.68
CA ASP A 111 -26.73 17.02 6.47
C ASP A 111 -25.98 17.43 5.18
N GLY A 112 -25.56 16.44 4.37
CA GLY A 112 -24.84 16.64 3.12
C GLY A 112 -23.38 17.12 3.27
N LYS A 113 -22.79 17.05 4.47
CA LYS A 113 -21.42 17.50 4.76
C LYS A 113 -20.37 16.37 4.82
N ASN A 114 -20.78 15.11 4.72
CA ASN A 114 -19.83 13.99 4.69
C ASN A 114 -19.21 13.85 3.30
N VAL A 115 -17.88 13.94 3.24
CA VAL A 115 -17.13 13.79 1.99
C VAL A 115 -16.12 12.65 2.07
N TRP A 116 -15.83 12.06 0.92
CA TRP A 116 -14.71 11.16 0.70
C TRP A 116 -13.76 11.77 -0.31
N VAL A 117 -12.50 11.91 0.07
CA VAL A 117 -11.46 12.45 -0.80
C VAL A 117 -10.87 11.33 -1.64
N PHE A 118 -10.80 11.54 -2.95
CA PHE A 118 -10.16 10.67 -3.92
C PHE A 118 -9.01 11.45 -4.57
N ASP A 119 -7.82 10.85 -4.65
CA ASP A 119 -6.87 11.25 -5.68
C ASP A 119 -7.39 10.87 -7.09
N VAL A 120 -6.79 11.46 -8.13
CA VAL A 120 -7.14 11.20 -9.53
C VAL A 120 -6.18 10.22 -10.21
N ASP A 121 -4.87 10.48 -10.23
CA ASP A 121 -3.92 9.73 -11.04
C ASP A 121 -3.54 8.43 -10.32
N GLU A 122 -3.63 7.26 -10.97
CA GLU A 122 -3.44 5.93 -10.34
C GLU A 122 -4.35 5.62 -9.13
N THR A 123 -5.31 6.51 -8.83
CA THR A 123 -6.40 6.27 -7.87
C THR A 123 -7.77 6.17 -8.52
N SER A 124 -8.14 7.15 -9.36
CA SER A 124 -9.44 7.18 -10.04
C SER A 124 -9.32 6.92 -11.54
N LEU A 125 -8.30 7.51 -12.17
CA LEU A 125 -7.93 7.36 -13.57
C LEU A 125 -6.57 6.66 -13.63
N SER A 126 -6.43 5.65 -14.47
CA SER A 126 -5.14 4.99 -14.68
C SER A 126 -4.41 5.58 -15.87
N ASN A 127 -3.17 6.01 -15.63
CA ASN A 127 -2.20 6.39 -16.65
C ASN A 127 -1.35 5.20 -17.10
N LEU A 128 -1.71 3.97 -16.72
CA LEU A 128 -1.04 2.75 -17.17
C LEU A 128 -0.83 2.67 -18.69
N PRO A 129 -1.75 3.11 -19.58
CA PRO A 129 -1.47 3.14 -21.02
C PRO A 129 -0.28 4.02 -21.38
N TYR A 130 -0.08 5.16 -20.69
CA TYR A 130 1.12 5.98 -20.85
C TYR A 130 2.36 5.24 -20.35
N TYR A 131 2.33 4.73 -19.12
CA TYR A 131 3.48 4.05 -18.51
C TYR A 131 3.88 2.76 -19.23
N ALA A 132 2.94 2.04 -19.86
CA ALA A 132 3.23 0.87 -20.68
C ALA A 132 4.09 1.19 -21.92
N HIS A 133 4.08 2.44 -22.38
CA HIS A 133 4.94 2.93 -23.46
C HIS A 133 6.23 3.61 -22.95
N HIS A 134 6.40 3.73 -21.63
CA HIS A 134 7.53 4.40 -20.98
C HIS A 134 8.14 3.51 -19.88
N GLY A 135 8.25 2.21 -20.18
CA GLY A 135 8.92 1.21 -19.35
C GLY A 135 8.39 1.07 -17.92
N PHE A 136 7.09 1.30 -17.70
CA PHE A 136 6.41 1.14 -16.41
C PHE A 136 7.07 1.86 -15.22
N GLY A 137 7.81 2.95 -15.48
CA GLY A 137 8.49 3.75 -14.46
C GLY A 137 10.01 3.60 -14.37
N VAL A 138 10.66 2.83 -15.26
CA VAL A 138 12.14 2.84 -15.36
C VAL A 138 12.65 4.12 -16.00
N GLU A 139 11.85 4.74 -16.87
CA GLU A 139 12.21 5.98 -17.55
C GLU A 139 11.98 7.18 -16.60
N PRO A 140 12.90 8.17 -16.59
CA PRO A 140 12.69 9.40 -15.85
C PRO A 140 11.40 10.12 -16.28
N TYR A 141 10.68 10.67 -15.30
CA TYR A 141 9.44 11.39 -15.54
C TYR A 141 9.64 12.57 -16.53
N ASN A 142 8.84 12.57 -17.60
CA ASN A 142 8.82 13.63 -18.59
C ASN A 142 7.49 14.40 -18.52
N ALA A 143 7.52 15.57 -17.86
CA ALA A 143 6.34 16.39 -17.66
C ALA A 143 5.67 16.82 -18.98
N THR A 144 6.44 17.08 -20.04
CA THR A 144 5.89 17.51 -21.34
C THR A 144 5.07 16.40 -21.99
N LEU A 145 5.59 15.17 -22.01
CA LEU A 145 4.88 14.02 -22.58
C LEU A 145 3.68 13.62 -21.73
N PHE A 146 3.84 13.60 -20.40
CA PHE A 146 2.73 13.28 -19.50
C PHE A 146 1.60 14.31 -19.57
N ASN A 147 1.92 15.61 -19.65
CA ASN A 147 0.91 16.65 -19.82
C ASN A 147 0.17 16.48 -21.16
N LYS A 148 0.87 16.11 -22.24
CA LYS A 148 0.21 15.80 -23.52
C LYS A 148 -0.77 14.63 -23.37
N TRP A 149 -0.38 13.56 -22.67
CA TRP A 149 -1.24 12.41 -22.37
C TRP A 149 -2.50 12.82 -21.58
N VAL A 150 -2.33 13.61 -20.51
CA VAL A 150 -3.46 14.07 -19.69
C VAL A 150 -4.47 14.87 -20.53
N MET A 151 -3.98 15.73 -21.43
CA MET A 151 -4.83 16.55 -22.28
C MET A 151 -5.62 15.74 -23.32
N GLU A 152 -5.23 14.49 -23.60
CA GLU A 152 -6.05 13.61 -24.45
C GLU A 152 -7.37 13.20 -23.78
N GLY A 153 -7.43 13.17 -22.44
CA GLY A 153 -8.66 12.83 -21.69
C GLY A 153 -9.17 11.41 -21.96
N LYS A 154 -8.26 10.44 -22.10
CA LYS A 154 -8.57 9.03 -22.44
C LYS A 154 -8.14 8.02 -21.38
N ALA A 155 -7.63 8.45 -20.22
CA ALA A 155 -7.23 7.56 -19.15
C ALA A 155 -8.43 6.70 -18.69
N PRO A 156 -8.33 5.36 -18.66
CA PRO A 156 -9.43 4.50 -18.18
C PRO A 156 -9.67 4.68 -16.67
N ALA A 157 -10.87 4.34 -16.19
CA ALA A 157 -11.11 4.26 -14.76
C ALA A 157 -10.38 3.07 -14.13
N LEU A 158 -9.94 3.25 -12.89
CA LEU A 158 -9.59 2.13 -12.04
C LEU A 158 -10.87 1.45 -11.52
N PRO A 159 -11.11 0.17 -11.87
CA PRO A 159 -12.43 -0.43 -11.72
C PRO A 159 -12.87 -0.59 -10.27
N GLU A 160 -11.96 -0.92 -9.35
CA GLU A 160 -12.30 -1.09 -7.93
C GLU A 160 -12.56 0.26 -7.25
N SER A 161 -11.82 1.31 -7.60
CA SER A 161 -12.08 2.69 -7.13
C SER A 161 -13.42 3.24 -7.62
N LEU A 162 -13.80 2.98 -8.88
CA LEU A 162 -15.09 3.39 -9.44
C LEU A 162 -16.27 2.68 -8.74
N LYS A 163 -16.10 1.40 -8.39
CA LYS A 163 -17.08 0.65 -7.59
C LYS A 163 -17.23 1.26 -6.19
N LEU A 164 -16.11 1.54 -5.51
CA LEU A 164 -16.13 2.20 -4.20
C LEU A 164 -16.86 3.54 -4.27
N TYR A 165 -16.49 4.40 -5.22
CA TYR A 165 -17.16 5.68 -5.47
C TYR A 165 -18.68 5.53 -5.59
N SER A 166 -19.14 4.59 -6.42
CA SER A 166 -20.58 4.36 -6.63
C SER A 166 -21.28 3.93 -5.35
N LYS A 167 -20.63 3.10 -4.53
CA LYS A 167 -21.16 2.64 -3.24
C LYS A 167 -21.18 3.76 -2.21
N LEU A 168 -20.15 4.60 -2.13
CA LEU A 168 -20.12 5.74 -1.21
C LEU A 168 -21.24 6.75 -1.50
N LEU A 169 -21.50 7.04 -2.78
CA LEU A 169 -22.64 7.88 -3.17
C LEU A 169 -23.97 7.30 -2.69
N SER A 170 -24.14 5.98 -2.76
CA SER A 170 -25.36 5.31 -2.26
C SER A 170 -25.52 5.39 -0.74
N LEU A 171 -24.43 5.68 -0.01
CA LEU A 171 -24.43 5.92 1.45
C LEU A 171 -24.60 7.41 1.79
N GLY A 172 -24.84 8.28 0.80
CA GLY A 172 -24.96 9.73 1.01
C GLY A 172 -23.62 10.44 1.27
N ILE A 173 -22.48 9.74 1.07
CA ILE A 173 -21.15 10.33 1.15
C ILE A 173 -20.80 10.93 -0.20
N LYS A 174 -20.43 12.21 -0.23
CA LYS A 174 -20.10 12.91 -1.49
C LYS A 174 -18.64 12.75 -1.85
N ALA A 175 -18.33 12.59 -3.13
CA ALA A 175 -16.94 12.53 -3.59
C ALA A 175 -16.34 13.94 -3.70
N VAL A 176 -15.09 14.08 -3.29
CA VAL A 176 -14.21 15.21 -3.63
C VAL A 176 -12.98 14.65 -4.32
N PHE A 177 -12.69 15.12 -5.53
CA PHE A 177 -11.44 14.79 -6.22
C PHE A 177 -10.38 15.84 -5.88
N LEU A 178 -9.21 15.42 -5.42
CA LEU A 178 -8.06 16.27 -5.07
C LEU A 178 -6.81 15.74 -5.75
N THR A 179 -6.34 16.44 -6.78
CA THR A 179 -5.23 15.98 -7.65
C THR A 179 -4.08 16.98 -7.69
N GLY A 180 -2.87 16.46 -7.94
CA GLY A 180 -1.69 17.26 -8.22
C GLY A 180 -1.68 17.90 -9.61
N ARG A 181 -2.61 17.54 -10.50
CA ARG A 181 -2.74 18.15 -11.83
C ARG A 181 -2.94 19.68 -11.72
N PRO A 182 -2.30 20.48 -12.58
CA PRO A 182 -2.48 21.93 -12.61
C PRO A 182 -3.87 22.34 -13.09
N GLU A 183 -4.33 23.51 -12.64
CA GLU A 183 -5.67 24.06 -12.91
C GLU A 183 -6.03 24.15 -14.40
N ASP A 184 -5.06 24.39 -15.29
CA ASP A 184 -5.25 24.43 -16.74
C ASP A 184 -5.69 23.08 -17.34
N GLN A 185 -5.47 21.97 -16.63
CA GLN A 185 -5.94 20.62 -16.99
C GLN A 185 -7.34 20.29 -16.47
N ARG A 186 -8.05 21.23 -15.83
CA ARG A 186 -9.37 20.99 -15.23
C ARG A 186 -10.38 20.44 -16.24
N SER A 187 -10.47 21.04 -17.42
CA SER A 187 -11.46 20.65 -18.43
C SER A 187 -11.23 19.22 -18.94
N ALA A 188 -9.98 18.89 -19.27
CA ALA A 188 -9.60 17.55 -19.71
C ALA A 188 -9.85 16.50 -18.60
N THR A 189 -9.45 16.82 -17.36
CA THR A 189 -9.64 15.94 -16.20
C THR A 189 -11.12 15.68 -15.89
N ALA A 190 -11.94 16.73 -15.82
CA ALA A 190 -13.38 16.60 -15.57
C ALA A 190 -14.10 15.84 -16.68
N THR A 191 -13.72 16.08 -17.94
CA THR A 191 -14.27 15.36 -19.10
C THR A 191 -13.91 13.88 -19.04
N ASN A 192 -12.65 13.56 -18.73
CA ASN A 192 -12.20 12.18 -18.60
C ASN A 192 -12.93 11.45 -17.47
N LEU A 193 -13.01 12.05 -16.27
CA LEU A 193 -13.72 11.48 -15.11
C LEU A 193 -15.17 11.13 -15.46
N LYS A 194 -15.91 12.08 -16.08
CA LYS A 194 -17.29 11.84 -16.53
C LYS A 194 -17.38 10.71 -17.54
N LYS A 195 -16.49 10.69 -18.54
CA LYS A 195 -16.45 9.70 -19.61
C LYS A 195 -16.31 8.27 -19.07
N VAL A 196 -15.54 8.09 -18.00
CA VAL A 196 -15.27 6.75 -17.43
C VAL A 196 -16.19 6.35 -16.27
N GLY A 197 -17.19 7.17 -15.94
CA GLY A 197 -18.27 6.80 -15.02
C GLY A 197 -18.36 7.60 -13.72
N TYR A 198 -17.43 8.51 -13.44
CA TYR A 198 -17.54 9.44 -12.31
C TYR A 198 -18.46 10.60 -12.70
N ARG A 199 -19.76 10.48 -12.44
CA ARG A 199 -20.77 11.40 -12.98
C ARG A 199 -21.00 12.65 -12.14
N THR A 200 -20.78 12.58 -10.84
CA THR A 200 -21.00 13.68 -9.89
C THR A 200 -19.90 13.76 -8.83
N TRP A 201 -19.64 14.96 -8.34
CA TRP A 201 -18.73 15.21 -7.22
C TRP A 201 -19.10 16.55 -6.58
N GLU A 202 -18.77 16.70 -5.30
CA GLU A 202 -18.95 17.96 -4.58
C GLU A 202 -17.92 18.99 -5.02
N LYS A 203 -16.65 18.57 -5.14
CA LYS A 203 -15.55 19.43 -5.60
C LYS A 203 -14.53 18.63 -6.43
N LEU A 204 -13.94 19.32 -7.39
CA LEU A 204 -12.74 18.90 -8.11
C LEU A 204 -11.68 19.96 -7.85
N ILE A 205 -10.64 19.61 -7.10
CA ILE A 205 -9.59 20.51 -6.64
C ILE A 205 -8.30 20.16 -7.39
N LEU A 206 -7.79 21.13 -8.13
CA LEU A 206 -6.53 21.06 -8.88
C LEU A 206 -5.55 22.09 -8.32
N LYS A 207 -4.27 21.90 -8.61
CA LYS A 207 -3.20 22.74 -8.11
C LYS A 207 -3.24 24.11 -8.80
N GLN A 208 -3.36 25.18 -8.02
CA GLN A 208 -3.39 26.54 -8.55
C GLN A 208 -1.99 27.00 -8.95
N PRO A 209 -1.85 27.94 -9.91
CA PRO A 209 -0.55 28.49 -10.28
C PRO A 209 0.25 29.05 -9.10
N SER A 210 -0.43 29.68 -8.12
CA SER A 210 0.17 30.21 -6.90
C SER A 210 0.72 29.14 -5.94
N GLU A 211 0.37 27.87 -6.16
CA GLU A 211 0.81 26.74 -5.34
C GLU A 211 1.99 25.99 -6.01
N THR A 212 2.51 26.50 -7.13
CA THR A 212 3.71 25.97 -7.81
C THR A 212 4.90 25.94 -6.84
N GLY A 213 5.66 24.85 -6.86
CA GLY A 213 6.82 24.65 -5.97
C GLY A 213 6.51 24.06 -4.60
N THR A 214 5.22 23.96 -4.21
CA THR A 214 4.84 23.20 -3.00
C THR A 214 4.91 21.70 -3.24
N THR A 215 5.30 20.94 -2.20
CA THR A 215 5.24 19.46 -2.23
C THR A 215 3.80 18.97 -2.28
N ALA A 216 3.59 17.72 -2.72
CA ALA A 216 2.26 17.16 -2.78
C ALA A 216 1.62 17.06 -1.38
N VAL A 217 2.38 16.65 -0.36
CA VAL A 217 1.91 16.62 1.04
C VAL A 217 1.40 17.98 1.50
N VAL A 218 2.16 19.06 1.28
CA VAL A 218 1.80 20.41 1.76
C VAL A 218 0.56 20.93 1.04
N TYR A 219 0.55 20.83 -0.30
CA TYR A 219 -0.59 21.25 -1.12
C TYR A 219 -1.87 20.51 -0.71
N LYS A 220 -1.83 19.18 -0.65
CA LYS A 220 -3.02 18.36 -0.35
C LYS A 220 -3.49 18.55 1.10
N SER A 221 -2.58 18.73 2.05
CA SER A 221 -2.94 19.07 3.44
C SER A 221 -3.71 20.39 3.51
N ASN A 222 -3.23 21.43 2.82
CA ASN A 222 -3.91 22.73 2.77
C ASN A 222 -5.29 22.65 2.07
N ALA A 223 -5.39 21.88 1.01
CA ALA A 223 -6.66 21.66 0.31
C ALA A 223 -7.69 20.94 1.22
N ARG A 224 -7.27 19.90 1.94
CA ARG A 224 -8.13 19.20 2.90
C ARG A 224 -8.53 20.08 4.09
N LYS A 225 -7.59 20.87 4.62
CA LYS A 225 -7.91 21.88 5.65
C LYS A 225 -9.00 22.84 5.18
N LYS A 226 -8.89 23.37 3.96
CA LYS A 226 -9.93 24.24 3.37
C LYS A 226 -11.29 23.53 3.28
N LEU A 227 -11.35 22.22 3.02
CA LEU A 227 -12.62 21.48 3.05
C LEU A 227 -13.23 21.48 4.45
N GLU A 228 -12.45 21.16 5.47
CA GLU A 228 -12.94 21.15 6.85
C GLU A 228 -13.37 22.54 7.34
N GLU A 229 -12.62 23.59 7.00
CA GLU A 229 -12.98 24.99 7.29
C GLU A 229 -14.29 25.42 6.58
N ASN A 230 -14.61 24.81 5.43
CA ASN A 230 -15.90 25.00 4.74
C ASN A 230 -17.03 24.10 5.31
N GLY A 231 -16.78 23.45 6.45
CA GLY A 231 -17.75 22.68 7.21
C GLY A 231 -17.98 21.26 6.70
N TYR A 232 -17.12 20.74 5.81
CA TYR A 232 -17.18 19.33 5.43
C TYR A 232 -16.50 18.44 6.47
N ARG A 233 -16.93 17.18 6.55
CA ARG A 233 -16.28 16.12 7.34
C ARG A 233 -15.67 15.12 6.38
N ILE A 234 -14.34 15.02 6.39
CA ILE A 234 -13.62 14.07 5.55
C ILE A 234 -13.69 12.69 6.23
N ILE A 235 -14.65 11.88 5.78
CA ILE A 235 -14.90 10.54 6.36
C ILE A 235 -13.82 9.56 5.95
N GLY A 236 -13.39 9.62 4.69
CA GLY A 236 -12.32 8.79 4.17
C GLY A 236 -11.50 9.53 3.13
N ASN A 237 -10.25 9.11 3.00
CA ASN A 237 -9.31 9.64 2.02
C ASN A 237 -8.57 8.46 1.38
N ILE A 238 -8.65 8.34 0.05
CA ILE A 238 -8.03 7.27 -0.72
C ILE A 238 -7.11 7.85 -1.78
N GLY A 239 -5.92 7.28 -1.88
CA GLY A 239 -4.85 7.71 -2.77
C GLY A 239 -3.84 6.58 -2.99
N ASP A 240 -3.12 6.65 -4.08
CA ASP A 240 -2.07 5.72 -4.49
C ASP A 240 -0.68 6.17 -4.02
N GLN A 241 -0.53 7.41 -3.54
CA GLN A 241 0.70 7.91 -2.98
C GLN A 241 0.55 8.18 -1.48
N TRP A 242 1.64 7.98 -0.72
CA TRP A 242 1.64 8.41 0.68
C TRP A 242 1.49 9.92 0.83
N SER A 243 1.87 10.71 -0.17
CA SER A 243 1.64 12.16 -0.17
C SER A 243 0.16 12.56 -0.20
N ASP A 244 -0.74 11.65 -0.59
CA ASP A 244 -2.19 11.85 -0.53
C ASP A 244 -2.74 11.67 0.89
N LEU A 245 -2.05 10.88 1.70
CA LEU A 245 -2.54 10.30 2.95
C LEU A 245 -1.77 10.79 4.19
N LEU A 246 -0.62 11.42 3.99
CA LEU A 246 0.20 12.03 5.03
C LEU A 246 -0.07 13.55 5.14
N GLY A 247 0.55 14.16 6.17
CA GLY A 247 0.36 15.57 6.51
C GLY A 247 -0.81 15.78 7.47
N THR A 248 -1.57 16.85 7.28
CA THR A 248 -2.69 17.21 8.18
C THR A 248 -4.04 17.03 7.50
N ASN A 249 -5.11 17.02 8.30
CA ASN A 249 -6.50 16.95 7.82
C ASN A 249 -6.73 15.77 6.87
N THR A 250 -6.14 14.61 7.19
CA THR A 250 -6.15 13.43 6.31
C THR A 250 -7.50 12.73 6.24
N GLY A 251 -8.46 13.15 7.07
CA GLY A 251 -9.76 12.52 7.26
C GLY A 251 -9.74 11.45 8.36
N ASN A 252 -10.90 10.88 8.64
CA ASN A 252 -11.06 9.94 9.76
C ASN A 252 -10.33 8.60 9.52
N ARG A 253 -10.18 8.17 8.26
CA ARG A 253 -9.39 6.99 7.88
C ARG A 253 -8.82 7.15 6.48
N THR A 254 -7.57 6.71 6.31
CA THR A 254 -6.86 6.72 5.03
C THR A 254 -6.77 5.31 4.43
N PHE A 255 -6.72 5.24 3.11
CA PHE A 255 -6.64 4.00 2.34
C PHE A 255 -5.61 4.15 1.21
N LYS A 256 -4.57 3.33 1.22
CA LYS A 256 -3.47 3.35 0.24
C LYS A 256 -3.73 2.34 -0.87
N LEU A 257 -3.98 2.82 -2.09
CA LEU A 257 -3.96 1.97 -3.28
C LEU A 257 -2.52 1.66 -3.69
N PRO A 258 -2.27 0.51 -4.33
CA PRO A 258 -0.94 0.20 -4.81
C PRO A 258 -0.56 1.06 -6.01
N ASP A 259 0.66 1.57 -6.03
CA ASP A 259 1.29 2.17 -7.19
C ASP A 259 2.82 2.04 -7.11
N PRO A 260 3.40 1.05 -7.80
CA PRO A 260 4.84 0.88 -7.90
C PRO A 260 5.46 1.63 -9.08
N MET A 261 4.71 2.38 -9.91
CA MET A 261 5.25 2.97 -11.14
C MET A 261 5.99 4.28 -10.90
N TYR A 262 5.57 5.07 -9.91
CA TYR A 262 6.25 6.31 -9.55
C TYR A 262 6.13 6.64 -8.05
N TYR A 263 6.90 7.64 -7.62
CA TYR A 263 6.89 8.17 -6.26
C TYR A 263 6.66 9.68 -6.27
N LEU A 264 5.74 10.13 -5.44
CA LEU A 264 5.44 11.55 -5.26
C LEU A 264 5.43 11.93 -3.77
N SER A 265 6.20 12.95 -3.41
CA SER A 265 6.28 13.55 -2.07
C SER A 265 5.73 14.97 -1.99
#